data_AF-A0A3M1E2F1-F1
#
_entry.id   AF-A0A3M1E2F1-F1
#
_cell.length_a   1.000
_cell.length_b   1.000
_cell.length_c   1.000
_cell.angle_alpha   90.00
_cell.angle_beta   90.00
_cell.angle_gamma   90.00
#
_symmetry.space_group_name_H-M   'P 1'
#
loop_
_entity.id
_entity.type
_entity.pdbx_description
1 polymer ?
#
loop_
_entity_poly.entity_id
_entity_poly.type
_entity_poly.pdbx_seq_one_letter_code
_entity_poly.pdbx_strand_id
1 'polypeptide(L)'
;MIMRRPAPPCARPAFTLVELMVVVVIITVLIGSVLVASITLVDRARRSNTEAMLAVVQQAIEEFHREQTAHPTASRDRAYRRRYGRYPPDELECFTAKGIPGSTRPRTLGPGGAVMVPSPLAQEGYPPMRFYTQGLPLEARINEFRDQLALTVAITTLGDASAAILQRVEDRYWKDVPDDPRGDPAIYLNRDDDSKWTPGDLRLRYLVDAWGQPVRYLAQRDWKPDDSAPPSSNHPLWNEAATELVRLNGGKPLLYSYGPDGADQLTPDRMGTEGNIEASVLADFEGIGPDNIRHRIDQPWNMDNVYADPTLKEKMEKGIVTAGTP
;
A
#
# COMPACT_ATOMS: atom_id res chain seq x y z
N MET A 1 -71.05 12.74 -56.56
CA MET A 1 -69.77 12.36 -55.93
C MET A 1 -69.62 13.21 -54.66
N ILE A 2 -69.92 12.65 -53.49
CA ILE A 2 -69.99 13.40 -52.22
C ILE A 2 -68.61 13.39 -51.58
N MET A 3 -67.97 14.57 -51.53
CA MET A 3 -66.65 14.80 -50.93
C MET A 3 -66.81 14.84 -49.39
N ARG A 4 -66.38 13.80 -48.69
CA ARG A 4 -66.34 13.80 -47.21
C ARG A 4 -65.24 14.75 -46.74
N ARG A 5 -65.59 15.79 -45.99
CA ARG A 5 -64.61 16.66 -45.31
C ARG A 5 -63.79 15.83 -44.29
N PRO A 6 -62.46 15.97 -44.25
CA PRO A 6 -61.63 15.36 -43.22
C PRO A 6 -62.03 15.90 -41.85
N ALA A 7 -62.17 15.01 -40.87
CA ALA A 7 -62.50 15.38 -39.50
C ALA A 7 -61.36 16.23 -38.90
N PRO A 8 -61.68 17.29 -38.14
CA PRO A 8 -60.66 18.10 -37.49
C PRO A 8 -59.84 17.26 -36.50
N PRO A 9 -58.51 17.46 -36.42
CA PRO A 9 -57.68 16.76 -35.45
C PRO A 9 -58.13 17.16 -34.04
N CYS A 10 -58.57 16.19 -33.24
CA CYS A 10 -58.88 16.40 -31.83
C CYS A 10 -57.60 16.86 -31.11
N ALA A 11 -57.63 18.07 -30.53
CA ALA A 11 -56.54 18.58 -29.70
C ALA A 11 -56.34 17.65 -28.50
N ARG A 12 -55.15 17.08 -28.36
CA ARG A 12 -54.78 16.31 -27.16
C ARG A 12 -54.57 17.29 -26.00
N PRO A 13 -55.11 17.02 -24.80
CA PRO A 13 -54.90 17.87 -23.65
C PRO A 13 -53.39 17.96 -23.35
N ALA A 14 -52.88 19.19 -23.20
CA ALA A 14 -51.51 19.43 -22.77
C ALA A 14 -51.40 19.18 -21.27
N PHE A 15 -50.26 18.63 -20.83
CA PHE A 15 -49.94 18.42 -19.41
C PHE A 15 -50.08 19.73 -18.63
N THR A 16 -50.70 19.65 -17.45
CA THR A 16 -50.83 20.82 -16.58
C THR A 16 -49.50 21.13 -15.91
N LEU A 17 -49.24 22.40 -15.59
CA LEU A 17 -48.03 22.80 -14.87
C LEU A 17 -47.88 22.06 -13.52
N VAL A 18 -49.01 21.80 -12.86
CA VAL A 18 -49.07 21.03 -11.61
C VAL A 18 -48.60 19.59 -11.83
N GLU A 19 -49.05 18.95 -12.91
CA GLU A 19 -48.65 17.58 -13.26
C GLU A 19 -47.14 17.48 -13.53
N LEU A 20 -46.57 18.48 -14.24
CA LEU A 20 -45.13 18.58 -14.43
C LEU A 20 -44.37 18.72 -13.10
N MET A 21 -44.85 19.58 -12.19
CA MET A 21 -44.21 19.77 -10.88
C MET A 21 -44.20 18.49 -10.05
N VAL A 22 -45.33 17.77 -10.02
CA VAL A 22 -45.44 16.50 -9.29
C VAL A 22 -44.47 15.47 -9.85
N VAL A 23 -44.35 15.36 -11.18
CA VAL A 23 -43.40 14.45 -11.84
C VAL A 23 -41.95 14.78 -11.47
N VAL A 24 -41.56 16.07 -11.50
CA VAL A 24 -40.20 16.47 -11.13
C VAL A 24 -39.90 16.13 -9.67
N VAL A 25 -40.83 16.39 -8.76
CA VAL A 25 -40.66 16.04 -7.33
C VAL A 25 -40.47 14.53 -7.17
N ILE A 26 -41.31 13.71 -7.82
CA ILE A 26 -41.19 12.24 -7.76
C ILE A 26 -39.83 11.78 -8.29
N ILE A 27 -39.38 12.31 -9.44
CA ILE A 27 -38.07 11.96 -10.03
C ILE A 27 -36.93 12.35 -9.08
N THR A 28 -36.96 13.54 -8.47
CA THR A 28 -35.89 13.96 -7.54
C THR A 28 -35.81 13.07 -6.30
N VAL A 29 -36.94 12.66 -5.74
CA VAL A 29 -36.99 11.75 -4.58
C VAL A 29 -36.46 10.37 -4.95
N LEU A 30 -36.82 9.85 -6.14
CA LEU A 30 -36.33 8.56 -6.64
C LEU A 30 -34.83 8.58 -6.91
N ILE A 31 -34.29 9.64 -7.52
CA ILE A 31 -32.85 9.76 -7.75
C ILE A 31 -32.11 9.80 -6.41
N GLY A 32 -32.60 10.57 -5.43
CA GLY A 32 -32.00 10.65 -4.10
C GLY A 32 -31.90 9.30 -3.40
N SER A 33 -32.95 8.47 -3.46
CA SER A 33 -32.95 7.16 -2.80
C SER A 33 -32.03 6.13 -3.49
N VAL A 34 -31.98 6.13 -4.83
CA VAL A 34 -31.12 5.21 -5.60
C VAL A 34 -29.63 5.51 -5.39
N LEU A 35 -29.26 6.79 -5.29
CA LEU A 35 -27.85 7.18 -5.07
C LEU A 35 -27.28 6.64 -3.76
N VAL A 36 -28.03 6.72 -2.66
CA VAL A 36 -27.58 6.22 -1.35
C VAL A 36 -27.35 4.72 -1.36
N ALA A 37 -28.27 3.94 -1.93
CA ALA A 37 -28.10 2.49 -2.03
C ALA A 37 -26.90 2.10 -2.90
N SER A 38 -26.66 2.86 -3.99
CA SER A 38 -25.57 2.61 -4.93
C SER A 38 -24.19 2.76 -4.28
N ILE A 39 -23.99 3.76 -3.42
CA ILE A 39 -22.70 3.99 -2.72
C ILE A 39 -22.33 2.76 -1.88
N THR A 40 -23.26 2.26 -1.06
CA THR A 40 -22.98 1.11 -0.18
C THR A 40 -22.65 -0.18 -0.95
N LEU A 41 -23.27 -0.38 -2.12
CA LEU A 41 -22.98 -1.52 -2.99
C LEU A 41 -21.60 -1.40 -3.64
N VAL A 42 -21.25 -0.19 -4.09
CA VAL A 42 -19.92 0.09 -4.66
C VAL A 42 -18.83 -0.12 -3.62
N ASP A 43 -19.02 0.36 -2.38
CA ASP A 43 -18.01 0.19 -1.32
C ASP A 43 -17.85 -1.27 -0.90
N ARG A 44 -18.94 -2.04 -0.81
CA ARG A 44 -18.86 -3.50 -0.60
C ARG A 44 -18.11 -4.20 -1.73
N ALA A 45 -18.38 -3.81 -2.98
CA ALA A 45 -17.67 -4.35 -4.13
C ALA A 45 -16.18 -3.99 -4.11
N ARG A 46 -15.83 -2.75 -3.74
CA ARG A 46 -14.43 -2.29 -3.57
C ARG A 46 -13.71 -3.04 -2.46
N ARG A 47 -14.38 -3.29 -1.32
CA ARG A 47 -13.84 -4.09 -0.22
C ARG A 47 -13.55 -5.52 -0.67
N SER A 48 -14.54 -6.20 -1.25
CA SER A 48 -14.38 -7.58 -1.74
C SER A 48 -13.28 -7.69 -2.80
N ASN A 49 -13.20 -6.71 -3.70
CA ASN A 49 -12.14 -6.58 -4.70
C ASN A 49 -10.76 -6.41 -4.07
N THR A 50 -10.66 -5.59 -3.03
CA THR A 50 -9.42 -5.36 -2.29
C THR A 50 -8.99 -6.62 -1.54
N GLU A 51 -9.90 -7.31 -0.84
CA GLU A 51 -9.63 -8.59 -0.16
C GLU A 51 -9.11 -9.64 -1.15
N ALA A 52 -9.74 -9.77 -2.31
CA ALA A 52 -9.30 -10.69 -3.35
C ALA A 52 -7.89 -10.34 -3.87
N MET A 53 -7.60 -9.06 -4.10
CA MET A 53 -6.27 -8.60 -4.51
C MET A 53 -5.21 -8.88 -3.43
N LEU A 54 -5.50 -8.55 -2.17
CA LEU A 54 -4.60 -8.81 -1.05
C LEU A 54 -4.33 -10.31 -0.87
N ALA A 55 -5.33 -11.17 -1.10
CA ALA A 55 -5.15 -12.62 -1.06
C ALA A 55 -4.17 -13.13 -2.14
N VAL A 56 -4.21 -12.56 -3.35
CA VAL A 56 -3.24 -12.89 -4.42
C VAL A 56 -1.83 -12.44 -4.03
N VAL A 57 -1.68 -11.24 -3.47
CA VAL A 57 -0.37 -10.72 -3.02
C VAL A 57 0.17 -11.56 -1.86
N GLN A 58 -0.67 -11.92 -0.90
CA GLN A 58 -0.33 -12.82 0.21
C GLN A 58 0.13 -14.19 -0.31
N GLN A 59 -0.56 -14.75 -1.30
CA GLN A 59 -0.14 -16.00 -1.94
C GLN A 59 1.24 -15.86 -2.59
N ALA A 60 1.53 -14.72 -3.24
CA ALA A 60 2.85 -14.46 -3.82
C ALA A 60 3.94 -14.36 -2.73
N ILE A 61 3.66 -13.71 -1.60
CA ILE A 61 4.57 -13.62 -0.44
C ILE A 61 4.86 -15.02 0.14
N GLU A 62 3.85 -15.87 0.28
CA GLU A 62 4.00 -17.23 0.80
C GLU A 62 4.75 -18.14 -0.17
N GLU A 63 4.49 -18.00 -1.48
CA GLU A 63 5.26 -18.70 -2.51
C GLU A 63 6.72 -18.26 -2.47
N PHE A 64 6.98 -16.95 -2.36
CA PHE A 64 8.33 -16.43 -2.23
C PHE A 64 9.03 -17.04 -1.03
N HIS A 65 8.37 -17.07 0.14
CA HIS A 65 8.90 -17.69 1.34
C HIS A 65 9.25 -19.17 1.11
N ARG A 66 8.41 -19.91 0.38
CA ARG A 66 8.64 -21.32 0.04
C ARG A 66 9.83 -21.48 -0.91
N GLU A 67 9.91 -20.67 -1.96
CA GLU A 67 11.03 -20.63 -2.91
C GLU A 67 12.34 -20.32 -2.19
N GLN A 68 12.36 -19.27 -1.37
CA GLN A 68 13.53 -18.92 -0.56
C GLN A 68 13.87 -19.96 0.49
N THR A 69 12.90 -20.79 0.90
CA THR A 69 13.14 -21.93 1.79
C THR A 69 13.86 -23.06 1.07
N ALA A 70 13.38 -23.43 -0.12
CA ALA A 70 13.95 -24.50 -0.94
C ALA A 70 15.30 -24.10 -1.59
N HIS A 71 15.36 -22.89 -2.13
CA HIS A 71 16.49 -22.35 -2.89
C HIS A 71 16.74 -20.89 -2.48
N PRO A 72 17.54 -20.65 -1.42
CA PRO A 72 17.78 -19.30 -0.93
C PRO A 72 18.53 -18.44 -1.96
N THR A 73 17.87 -17.41 -2.49
CA THR A 73 18.44 -16.40 -3.41
C THR A 73 18.55 -15.03 -2.75
N ALA A 74 17.48 -14.57 -2.09
CA ALA A 74 17.29 -13.19 -1.60
C ALA A 74 18.43 -12.65 -0.73
N SER A 75 19.05 -13.49 0.10
CA SER A 75 20.38 -13.20 0.63
C SER A 75 20.95 -14.37 1.44
N ARG A 76 22.23 -14.67 1.23
CA ARG A 76 23.02 -15.41 2.23
C ARG A 76 23.37 -14.54 3.45
N ASP A 77 23.10 -13.23 3.39
CA ASP A 77 23.41 -12.30 4.48
C ASP A 77 22.64 -12.66 5.75
N ARG A 78 23.37 -12.71 6.87
CA ARG A 78 22.84 -12.98 8.20
C ARG A 78 21.94 -11.82 8.66
N ALA A 79 22.28 -10.59 8.30
CA ALA A 79 21.54 -9.40 8.69
C ALA A 79 20.14 -9.38 8.07
N TYR A 80 20.03 -9.67 6.77
CA TYR A 80 18.75 -9.82 6.07
C TYR A 80 17.90 -10.91 6.71
N ARG A 81 18.47 -12.11 6.91
CA ARG A 81 17.74 -13.25 7.48
C ARG A 81 17.26 -13.02 8.90
N ARG A 82 18.00 -12.25 9.70
CA ARG A 82 17.54 -11.83 11.02
C ARG A 82 16.35 -10.87 10.90
N ARG A 83 16.46 -9.85 10.05
CA ARG A 83 15.44 -8.81 9.94
C ARG A 83 14.13 -9.29 9.31
N TYR A 84 14.20 -10.12 8.26
CA TYR A 84 13.05 -10.52 7.43
C TYR A 84 12.79 -12.02 7.40
N GLY A 85 13.68 -12.83 7.97
CA GLY A 85 13.64 -14.27 7.78
C GLY A 85 13.86 -14.64 6.31
N ARG A 86 12.87 -15.29 5.71
CA ARG A 86 12.84 -15.66 4.28
C ARG A 86 11.70 -14.97 3.53
N TYR A 87 11.09 -13.96 4.13
CA TYR A 87 10.08 -13.14 3.46
C TYR A 87 10.74 -12.05 2.62
N PRO A 88 9.98 -11.45 1.68
CA PRO A 88 10.38 -10.19 1.05
C PRO A 88 10.70 -9.11 2.11
N PRO A 89 11.63 -8.18 1.84
CA PRO A 89 11.88 -7.07 2.73
C PRO A 89 10.84 -5.97 2.52
N ASP A 90 10.66 -5.11 3.52
CA ASP A 90 9.88 -3.87 3.48
C ASP A 90 10.78 -2.61 3.40
N GLU A 91 12.09 -2.79 3.18
CA GLU A 91 13.05 -1.69 3.05
C GLU A 91 13.80 -1.81 1.72
N LEU A 92 13.73 -0.76 0.90
CA LEU A 92 14.42 -0.69 -0.40
C LEU A 92 15.95 -0.70 -0.25
N GLU A 93 16.46 -0.28 0.90
CA GLU A 93 17.88 -0.29 1.28
C GLU A 93 18.49 -1.69 1.26
N CYS A 94 17.66 -2.74 1.31
CA CYS A 94 18.12 -4.11 1.12
C CYS A 94 18.77 -4.33 -0.27
N PHE A 95 18.52 -3.44 -1.23
CA PHE A 95 18.96 -3.58 -2.62
C PHE A 95 20.04 -2.57 -3.05
N THR A 96 20.39 -1.58 -2.20
CA THR A 96 21.14 -0.38 -2.63
C THR A 96 22.66 -0.48 -2.61
N ALA A 97 23.25 -1.39 -1.82
CA ALA A 97 24.70 -1.37 -1.57
C ALA A 97 25.47 -2.57 -2.16
N LYS A 98 24.79 -3.68 -2.50
CA LYS A 98 25.43 -4.93 -2.96
C LYS A 98 24.78 -5.53 -4.20
N GLY A 99 23.84 -4.79 -4.81
CA GLY A 99 22.91 -5.29 -5.80
C GLY A 99 21.96 -6.35 -5.24
N ILE A 100 21.03 -6.83 -6.06
CA ILE A 100 20.08 -7.89 -5.68
C ILE A 100 20.85 -9.22 -5.54
N PRO A 101 21.05 -9.77 -4.32
CA PRO A 101 21.86 -10.97 -4.13
C PRO A 101 21.22 -12.16 -4.87
N GLY A 102 21.99 -12.83 -5.74
CA GLY A 102 21.50 -14.03 -6.46
C GLY A 102 20.61 -13.76 -7.68
N SER A 103 20.37 -12.50 -8.07
CA SER A 103 19.62 -12.16 -9.28
C SER A 103 20.44 -12.39 -10.56
N THR A 104 19.81 -12.98 -11.59
CA THR A 104 20.33 -13.01 -12.97
C THR A 104 19.83 -11.84 -13.83
N ARG A 105 18.99 -10.97 -13.26
CA ARG A 105 18.27 -9.85 -13.90
C ARG A 105 18.81 -8.50 -13.36
N PRO A 106 18.20 -7.32 -13.65
CA PRO A 106 18.71 -6.00 -13.22
C PRO A 106 19.26 -5.99 -11.79
N ARG A 107 20.43 -5.40 -11.61
CA ARG A 107 21.28 -5.66 -10.44
C ARG A 107 21.28 -4.54 -9.43
N THR A 108 21.03 -3.30 -9.86
CA THR A 108 21.09 -2.13 -8.98
C THR A 108 19.83 -1.29 -9.08
N LEU A 109 19.48 -0.60 -8.01
CA LEU A 109 18.46 0.45 -8.07
C LEU A 109 19.10 1.70 -8.69
N GLY A 110 18.55 2.14 -9.82
CA GLY A 110 19.05 3.31 -10.56
C GLY A 110 18.47 4.61 -10.00
N PRO A 111 19.28 5.68 -9.85
CA PRO A 111 18.77 6.99 -9.40
C PRO A 111 18.04 7.71 -10.55
N GLY A 112 16.72 7.91 -10.43
CA GLY A 112 15.95 8.79 -11.31
C GLY A 112 16.12 10.27 -10.95
N GLY A 113 17.31 10.87 -11.18
CA GLY A 113 17.52 12.32 -10.93
C GLY A 113 17.85 12.71 -9.48
N ALA A 114 18.48 11.77 -8.81
CA ALA A 114 18.59 11.67 -7.37
C ALA A 114 19.59 12.58 -6.58
N VAL A 115 19.31 13.73 -5.91
CA VAL A 115 20.39 14.49 -5.18
C VAL A 115 20.78 14.05 -3.74
N MET A 116 21.88 13.30 -3.68
CA MET A 116 22.76 12.93 -2.55
C MET A 116 22.56 13.64 -1.18
N VAL A 117 21.98 12.95 -0.19
CA VAL A 117 22.03 13.27 1.26
C VAL A 117 23.15 12.45 1.92
N PRO A 118 24.11 13.06 2.61
CA PRO A 118 25.24 12.36 3.21
C PRO A 118 24.78 11.31 4.23
N SER A 119 25.23 10.06 4.02
CA SER A 119 25.21 9.04 5.08
C SER A 119 26.17 9.46 6.20
N PRO A 120 25.82 9.29 7.49
CA PRO A 120 26.79 9.43 8.58
C PRO A 120 27.96 8.43 8.48
N LEU A 121 27.85 7.37 7.65
CA LEU A 121 28.92 6.42 7.33
C LEU A 121 29.77 6.82 6.11
N ALA A 122 29.53 7.99 5.51
CA ALA A 122 30.36 8.51 4.41
C ALA A 122 31.84 8.68 4.81
N GLN A 123 32.16 8.73 6.11
CA GLN A 123 33.53 8.76 6.62
C GLN A 123 34.26 7.40 6.50
N GLU A 124 33.57 6.28 6.29
CA GLU A 124 34.16 4.92 6.32
C GLU A 124 34.41 4.30 4.93
N GLY A 125 34.30 5.05 3.84
CA GLY A 125 34.68 4.57 2.50
C GLY A 125 33.67 3.65 1.80
N TYR A 126 32.45 3.51 2.34
CA TYR A 126 31.34 2.88 1.63
C TYR A 126 30.73 3.84 0.60
N PRO A 127 30.37 3.38 -0.61
CA PRO A 127 29.68 4.23 -1.57
C PRO A 127 28.32 4.67 -0.98
N PRO A 128 27.91 5.94 -1.18
CA PRO A 128 26.64 6.44 -0.65
C PRO A 128 25.46 5.65 -1.20
N MET A 129 24.53 5.25 -0.34
CA MET A 129 23.22 4.74 -0.77
C MET A 129 22.49 5.84 -1.52
N ARG A 130 22.03 5.55 -2.75
CA ARG A 130 21.46 6.54 -3.66
C ARG A 130 19.93 6.47 -3.64
N PHE A 131 19.26 7.34 -2.89
CA PHE A 131 17.84 7.69 -3.08
C PHE A 131 17.64 9.12 -2.67
N TYR A 132 17.31 10.00 -3.60
CA TYR A 132 17.26 11.43 -3.29
C TYR A 132 16.23 12.17 -4.19
N THR A 133 16.27 13.48 -4.41
CA THR A 133 15.60 14.52 -3.63
C THR A 133 16.33 15.82 -3.91
N GLN A 134 15.93 16.59 -4.94
CA GLN A 134 16.11 18.05 -4.95
C GLN A 134 15.15 18.66 -5.97
N GLY A 135 14.12 19.34 -5.45
CA GLY A 135 13.45 20.39 -6.20
C GLY A 135 12.00 20.67 -5.81
N LEU A 136 11.15 19.65 -5.60
CA LEU A 136 9.69 19.80 -5.44
C LEU A 136 9.04 18.49 -4.84
N PRO A 137 7.74 18.48 -4.43
CA PRO A 137 7.14 17.77 -3.27
C PRO A 137 6.90 16.26 -3.42
N LEU A 138 7.80 15.57 -4.13
CA LEU A 138 7.74 14.12 -4.35
C LEU A 138 8.32 13.33 -3.16
N GLU A 139 9.11 13.98 -2.30
CA GLU A 139 9.84 13.36 -1.18
C GLU A 139 8.92 12.80 -0.09
N ALA A 140 7.81 13.50 0.19
CA ALA A 140 6.78 12.98 1.09
C ALA A 140 6.12 11.72 0.52
N ARG A 141 5.88 11.70 -0.80
CA ARG A 141 5.11 10.63 -1.46
C ARG A 141 5.91 9.37 -1.70
N ILE A 142 7.19 9.44 -2.03
CA ILE A 142 8.00 8.22 -2.27
C ILE A 142 8.12 7.39 -0.99
N ASN A 143 8.26 8.04 0.17
CA ASN A 143 8.28 7.35 1.46
C ASN A 143 7.01 6.55 1.72
N GLU A 144 5.87 6.97 1.15
CA GLU A 144 4.59 6.29 1.30
C GLU A 144 4.50 4.96 0.52
N PHE A 145 5.49 4.54 -0.27
CA PHE A 145 5.41 3.28 -1.03
C PHE A 145 6.63 2.36 -0.87
N ARG A 146 7.58 2.71 0.00
CA ARG A 146 8.89 2.05 0.03
C ARG A 146 8.80 0.57 0.39
N ASP A 147 7.93 0.26 1.32
CA ASP A 147 7.60 -1.09 1.76
C ASP A 147 7.10 -1.97 0.61
N GLN A 148 6.15 -1.46 -0.16
CA GLN A 148 5.60 -2.17 -1.30
C GLN A 148 6.58 -2.29 -2.46
N LEU A 149 7.37 -1.24 -2.71
CA LEU A 149 8.39 -1.26 -3.75
C LEU A 149 9.45 -2.30 -3.40
N ALA A 150 9.86 -2.42 -2.12
CA ALA A 150 10.78 -3.45 -1.68
C ALA A 150 10.20 -4.87 -1.86
N LEU A 151 8.93 -5.07 -1.48
CA LEU A 151 8.19 -6.31 -1.67
C LEU A 151 8.14 -6.72 -3.16
N THR A 152 7.68 -5.81 -4.01
CA THR A 152 7.48 -6.07 -5.44
C THR A 152 8.79 -6.32 -6.15
N VAL A 153 9.84 -5.54 -5.83
CA VAL A 153 11.21 -5.77 -6.32
C VAL A 153 11.68 -7.15 -5.91
N ALA A 154 11.57 -7.52 -4.63
CA ALA A 154 12.00 -8.83 -4.17
C ALA A 154 11.30 -9.96 -4.93
N ILE A 155 9.97 -9.96 -4.96
CA ILE A 155 9.21 -11.03 -5.61
C ILE A 155 9.55 -11.11 -7.10
N THR A 156 9.53 -9.98 -7.82
CA THR A 156 9.73 -9.98 -9.27
C THR A 156 11.14 -10.36 -9.72
N THR A 157 12.14 -10.15 -8.86
CA THR A 157 13.54 -10.38 -9.21
C THR A 157 14.13 -11.66 -8.63
N LEU A 158 13.60 -12.15 -7.51
CA LEU A 158 14.19 -13.26 -6.75
C LEU A 158 13.33 -14.53 -6.70
N GLY A 159 12.07 -14.49 -7.17
CA GLY A 159 11.19 -15.64 -7.18
C GLY A 159 10.39 -15.76 -8.47
N ASP A 160 10.60 -16.84 -9.24
CA ASP A 160 9.95 -17.00 -10.53
C ASP A 160 8.47 -17.40 -10.38
N ALA A 161 8.15 -18.35 -9.49
CA ALA A 161 6.77 -18.77 -9.25
C ALA A 161 6.00 -17.70 -8.48
N SER A 162 6.62 -17.07 -7.48
CA SER A 162 6.00 -15.96 -6.75
C SER A 162 5.74 -14.74 -7.65
N ALA A 163 6.64 -14.41 -8.57
CA ALA A 163 6.40 -13.38 -9.59
C ALA A 163 5.22 -13.72 -10.50
N ALA A 164 5.09 -14.98 -10.94
CA ALA A 164 3.97 -15.41 -11.77
C ALA A 164 2.61 -15.31 -11.04
N ILE A 165 2.59 -15.51 -9.72
CA ILE A 165 1.39 -15.30 -8.89
C ILE A 165 1.09 -13.81 -8.77
N LEU A 166 2.10 -12.98 -8.49
CA LEU A 166 1.95 -11.53 -8.36
C LEU A 166 1.42 -10.88 -9.64
N GLN A 167 1.79 -11.39 -10.81
CA GLN A 167 1.26 -10.96 -12.12
C GLN A 167 -0.24 -11.25 -12.33
N ARG A 168 -0.89 -12.05 -11.46
CA ARG A 168 -2.35 -12.26 -11.50
C ARG A 168 -3.12 -11.08 -10.91
N VAL A 169 -2.44 -10.18 -10.18
CA VAL A 169 -3.06 -8.93 -9.73
C VAL A 169 -3.43 -8.09 -10.94
N GLU A 170 -4.70 -7.71 -11.05
CA GLU A 170 -5.20 -6.92 -12.18
C GLU A 170 -4.47 -5.58 -12.33
N ASP A 171 -4.25 -5.15 -13.57
CA ASP A 171 -3.55 -3.90 -13.92
C ASP A 171 -4.11 -2.65 -13.23
N ARG A 172 -5.41 -2.62 -12.90
CA ARG A 172 -6.04 -1.48 -12.20
C ARG A 172 -5.46 -1.20 -10.80
N TYR A 173 -4.89 -2.23 -10.15
CA TYR A 173 -4.27 -2.11 -8.83
C TYR A 173 -2.80 -1.75 -8.91
N TRP A 174 -2.20 -1.76 -10.11
CA TRP A 174 -0.84 -1.32 -10.29
C TRP A 174 -0.80 0.18 -10.57
N LYS A 175 0.07 0.88 -9.85
CA LYS A 175 0.40 2.27 -10.12
C LYS A 175 1.89 2.40 -10.38
N ASP A 176 2.21 3.15 -11.41
CA ASP A 176 3.58 3.55 -11.65
C ASP A 176 4.02 4.55 -10.59
N VAL A 177 5.26 4.43 -10.15
CA VAL A 177 5.89 5.53 -9.41
C VAL A 177 5.84 6.78 -10.31
N PRO A 178 5.40 7.94 -9.78
CA PRO A 178 5.34 9.18 -10.55
C PRO A 178 6.69 9.46 -11.22
N ASP A 179 6.63 9.95 -12.46
CA ASP A 179 7.83 10.38 -13.18
C ASP A 179 8.46 11.60 -12.50
N ASP A 180 9.76 11.74 -12.67
CA ASP A 180 10.50 12.93 -12.31
C ASP A 180 10.11 14.11 -13.25
N PRO A 181 10.56 15.36 -12.97
CA PRO A 181 10.23 16.50 -13.82
C PRO A 181 10.71 16.41 -15.29
N ARG A 182 11.56 15.44 -15.61
CA ARG A 182 12.09 15.19 -16.97
C ARG A 182 11.27 14.11 -17.70
N GLY A 183 10.32 13.46 -17.02
CA GLY A 183 9.51 12.37 -17.56
C GLY A 183 10.15 11.00 -17.43
N ASP A 184 11.27 10.88 -16.71
CA ASP A 184 11.90 9.60 -16.40
C ASP A 184 11.24 9.00 -15.15
N PRO A 185 11.11 7.67 -15.03
CA PRO A 185 10.59 7.08 -13.80
C PRO A 185 11.49 7.44 -12.62
N ALA A 186 10.89 7.95 -11.53
CA ALA A 186 11.65 8.37 -10.36
C ALA A 186 12.45 7.22 -9.72
N ILE A 187 11.94 5.98 -9.83
CA ILE A 187 12.62 4.77 -9.35
C ILE A 187 12.47 3.64 -10.38
N TYR A 188 13.60 3.03 -10.71
CA TYR A 188 13.70 1.89 -11.62
C TYR A 188 14.83 0.95 -11.18
N LEU A 189 14.72 -0.29 -11.61
CA LEU A 189 15.81 -1.26 -11.50
C LEU A 189 16.68 -1.19 -12.75
N ASN A 190 17.91 -0.77 -12.54
CA ASN A 190 18.91 -0.58 -13.57
C ASN A 190 19.54 -1.92 -13.96
N ARG A 191 19.57 -2.17 -15.27
CA ARG A 191 20.19 -3.35 -15.86
C ARG A 191 21.70 -3.23 -16.03
N ASP A 192 22.17 -2.04 -16.40
CA ASP A 192 23.52 -1.78 -16.90
C ASP A 192 24.40 -1.00 -15.91
N ASP A 193 23.95 -0.87 -14.65
CA ASP A 193 24.61 -0.11 -13.57
C ASP A 193 24.93 1.35 -13.93
N ASP A 194 24.24 1.90 -14.93
CA ASP A 194 24.36 3.32 -15.27
C ASP A 194 23.54 4.18 -14.28
N SER A 195 23.56 5.50 -14.45
CA SER A 195 22.74 6.39 -13.62
C SER A 195 21.55 6.96 -14.38
N LYS A 196 21.18 6.38 -15.52
CA LYS A 196 20.20 6.93 -16.45
C LYS A 196 19.15 5.88 -16.73
N TRP A 197 17.89 6.28 -16.68
CA TRP A 197 16.85 5.38 -17.08
C TRP A 197 16.98 5.05 -18.58
N THR A 198 16.87 3.77 -18.92
CA THR A 198 16.73 3.29 -20.28
C THR A 198 15.41 2.53 -20.44
N PRO A 199 14.80 2.50 -21.64
CA PRO A 199 13.58 1.73 -21.86
C PRO A 199 13.70 0.22 -21.59
N GLY A 200 14.91 -0.30 -21.43
CA GLY A 200 15.17 -1.70 -21.05
C GLY A 200 15.18 -1.94 -19.53
N ASP A 201 15.15 -0.89 -18.72
CA ASP A 201 15.11 -0.97 -17.26
C ASP A 201 13.71 -1.29 -16.76
N LEU A 202 13.65 -1.97 -15.62
CA LEU A 202 12.38 -2.34 -15.01
C LEU A 202 11.83 -1.16 -14.20
N ARG A 203 10.79 -0.52 -14.74
CA ARG A 203 10.00 0.50 -14.03
C ARG A 203 9.34 -0.11 -12.80
N LEU A 204 9.53 0.52 -11.64
CA LEU A 204 8.89 0.05 -10.42
C LEU A 204 7.43 0.50 -10.36
N ARG A 205 6.60 -0.40 -9.84
CA ARG A 205 5.16 -0.19 -9.65
C ARG A 205 4.82 -0.58 -8.22
N TYR A 206 3.86 0.13 -7.65
CA TYR A 206 3.29 -0.18 -6.34
C TYR A 206 1.83 -0.59 -6.49
N LEU A 207 1.30 -1.24 -5.45
CA LEU A 207 -0.06 -1.72 -5.37
C LEU A 207 -0.94 -0.69 -4.67
N VAL A 208 -2.13 -0.50 -5.23
CA VAL A 208 -3.21 0.25 -4.62
C VAL A 208 -4.43 -0.63 -4.47
N ASP A 209 -5.28 -0.31 -3.52
CA ASP A 209 -6.58 -0.93 -3.33
C ASP A 209 -7.64 -0.42 -4.32
N ALA A 210 -8.88 -0.86 -4.14
CA ALA A 210 -9.99 -0.45 -5.00
C ALA A 210 -10.43 1.02 -4.84
N TRP A 211 -9.92 1.73 -3.83
CA TRP A 211 -10.09 3.18 -3.64
C TRP A 211 -8.89 3.97 -4.19
N GLY A 212 -7.86 3.28 -4.69
CA GLY A 212 -6.62 3.89 -5.17
C GLY A 212 -5.66 4.26 -4.04
N GLN A 213 -5.93 3.80 -2.82
CA GLN A 213 -5.04 4.00 -1.67
C GLN A 213 -3.94 2.94 -1.67
N PRO A 214 -2.73 3.27 -1.21
CA PRO A 214 -1.61 2.36 -1.27
C PRO A 214 -1.77 1.26 -0.23
N VAL A 215 -1.50 0.02 -0.62
CA VAL A 215 -1.40 -1.10 0.31
C VAL A 215 -0.19 -0.88 1.26
N ARG A 216 -0.18 -1.51 2.42
CA ARG A 216 0.95 -1.48 3.34
C ARG A 216 1.50 -2.87 3.56
N TYR A 217 2.82 -2.95 3.68
CA TYR A 217 3.55 -4.19 3.90
C TYR A 217 4.54 -4.00 5.06
N LEU A 218 4.41 -4.85 6.09
CA LEU A 218 5.34 -4.87 7.22
C LEU A 218 5.94 -6.26 7.31
N ALA A 219 7.26 -6.36 7.24
CA ALA A 219 7.99 -7.63 7.25
C ALA A 219 9.10 -7.70 8.27
N GLN A 220 9.44 -6.58 8.90
CA GLN A 220 10.46 -6.51 9.91
C GLN A 220 10.08 -7.32 11.15
N ARG A 221 10.95 -8.26 11.56
CA ARG A 221 10.69 -9.23 12.64
C ARG A 221 11.45 -8.98 13.92
N ASP A 222 12.68 -8.48 13.80
CA ASP A 222 13.66 -8.44 14.88
C ASP A 222 14.48 -7.15 14.77
N TRP A 223 13.81 -5.98 14.72
CA TRP A 223 14.55 -4.73 14.81
C TRP A 223 15.12 -4.55 16.21
N LYS A 224 16.37 -4.10 16.30
CA LYS A 224 16.98 -3.62 17.54
C LYS A 224 17.73 -2.33 17.25
N PRO A 225 17.69 -1.33 18.15
CA PRO A 225 18.39 -0.06 17.96
C PRO A 225 19.89 -0.21 17.70
N ASP A 226 20.50 -1.23 18.32
CA ASP A 226 21.94 -1.45 18.34
C ASP A 226 22.41 -2.57 17.39
N ASP A 227 21.50 -3.13 16.58
CA ASP A 227 21.90 -4.24 15.71
C ASP A 227 22.65 -3.75 14.47
N SER A 228 23.76 -4.42 14.16
CA SER A 228 24.55 -4.32 12.92
C SER A 228 23.78 -4.72 11.64
N ALA A 229 22.45 -4.73 11.69
CA ALA A 229 21.61 -4.90 10.52
C ALA A 229 21.78 -3.68 9.59
N PRO A 230 21.45 -3.80 8.28
CA PRO A 230 21.53 -2.66 7.37
C PRO A 230 20.82 -1.43 7.98
N PRO A 231 21.32 -0.21 7.77
CA PRO A 231 20.65 0.97 8.30
C PRO A 231 19.20 0.96 7.82
N SER A 232 18.25 0.98 8.75
CA SER A 232 16.87 1.28 8.41
C SER A 232 16.76 2.80 8.39
N SER A 233 16.26 3.38 7.30
CA SER A 233 15.93 4.82 7.28
C SER A 233 14.58 5.12 7.92
N ASN A 234 13.82 4.10 8.33
CA ASN A 234 12.57 4.28 9.05
C ASN A 234 12.82 4.82 10.46
N HIS A 235 11.85 5.54 10.98
CA HIS A 235 11.87 5.98 12.37
C HIS A 235 11.95 4.77 13.33
N PRO A 236 12.75 4.80 14.40
CA PRO A 236 12.87 3.70 15.37
C PRO A 236 11.53 3.14 15.84
N LEU A 237 10.58 4.02 16.20
CA LEU A 237 9.25 3.64 16.67
C LEU A 237 8.42 2.91 15.61
N TRP A 238 8.62 3.23 14.32
CA TRP A 238 7.98 2.48 13.23
C TRP A 238 8.51 1.05 13.16
N ASN A 239 9.82 0.90 13.32
CA ASN A 239 10.46 -0.41 13.26
C ASN A 239 10.09 -1.30 14.45
N GLU A 240 9.98 -0.71 15.64
CA GLU A 240 9.46 -1.38 16.84
C GLU A 240 8.00 -1.82 16.62
N ALA A 241 7.14 -0.92 16.15
CA ALA A 241 5.74 -1.23 15.86
C ALA A 241 5.58 -2.33 14.79
N ALA A 242 6.35 -2.25 13.70
CA ALA A 242 6.36 -3.28 12.67
C ALA A 242 6.81 -4.64 13.23
N THR A 243 7.86 -4.64 14.04
CA THR A 243 8.38 -5.83 14.73
C THR A 243 7.31 -6.47 15.62
N GLU A 244 6.63 -5.67 16.44
CA GLU A 244 5.57 -6.17 17.33
C GLU A 244 4.36 -6.71 16.55
N LEU A 245 3.93 -6.03 15.50
CA LEU A 245 2.81 -6.51 14.66
C LEU A 245 3.14 -7.82 13.95
N VAL A 246 4.34 -7.92 13.40
CA VAL A 246 4.81 -9.15 12.77
C VAL A 246 4.94 -10.26 13.82
N ARG A 247 5.40 -9.96 15.04
CA ARG A 247 5.45 -10.92 16.16
C ARG A 247 4.05 -11.42 16.54
N LEU A 248 3.07 -10.52 16.68
CA LEU A 248 1.66 -10.85 16.94
C LEU A 248 1.05 -11.70 15.82
N ASN A 249 1.49 -11.46 14.58
CA ASN A 249 1.16 -12.26 13.41
C ASN A 249 1.98 -13.57 13.29
N GLY A 250 2.55 -14.07 14.40
CA GLY A 250 3.31 -15.33 14.41
C GLY A 250 4.61 -15.28 13.62
N GLY A 251 5.20 -14.08 13.46
CA GLY A 251 6.40 -13.83 12.68
C GLY A 251 6.16 -13.80 11.17
N LYS A 252 4.90 -13.77 10.72
CA LYS A 252 4.55 -13.57 9.31
C LYS A 252 4.42 -12.07 9.01
N PRO A 253 4.81 -11.62 7.81
CA PRO A 253 4.61 -10.24 7.42
C PRO A 253 3.12 -9.90 7.42
N LEU A 254 2.82 -8.63 7.65
CA LEU A 254 1.48 -8.07 7.58
C LEU A 254 1.29 -7.35 6.26
N LEU A 255 0.17 -7.64 5.59
CA LEU A 255 -0.29 -6.92 4.42
C LEU A 255 -1.70 -6.39 4.71
N TYR A 256 -1.92 -5.09 4.48
CA TYR A 256 -3.20 -4.46 4.81
C TYR A 256 -3.49 -3.25 3.91
N SER A 257 -4.77 -2.92 3.77
CA SER A 257 -5.24 -1.68 3.18
C SER A 257 -6.10 -0.91 4.18
N TYR A 258 -6.05 0.40 4.11
CA TYR A 258 -6.87 1.29 4.91
C TYR A 258 -8.25 1.58 4.30
N GLY A 259 -8.48 1.17 3.04
CA GLY A 259 -9.74 1.42 2.35
C GLY A 259 -10.00 2.92 2.11
N PRO A 260 -11.25 3.39 2.16
CA PRO A 260 -11.62 4.76 1.81
C PRO A 260 -11.03 5.83 2.75
N ASP A 261 -10.76 5.47 4.01
CA ASP A 261 -10.36 6.41 5.07
C ASP A 261 -8.84 6.55 5.22
N GLY A 262 -8.07 5.82 4.40
CA GLY A 262 -6.63 5.66 4.59
C GLY A 262 -5.76 6.89 4.46
N ALA A 263 -6.18 7.90 3.71
CA ALA A 263 -5.39 9.11 3.54
C ALA A 263 -5.24 9.89 4.86
N ASP A 264 -6.24 9.82 5.75
CA ASP A 264 -6.30 10.63 6.96
C ASP A 264 -5.62 9.96 8.16
N GLN A 265 -5.57 8.62 8.19
CA GLN A 265 -5.05 7.84 9.33
C GLN A 265 -3.53 7.98 9.52
N LEU A 266 -2.80 8.39 8.48
CA LEU A 266 -1.33 8.52 8.50
C LEU A 266 -0.82 9.95 8.24
N THR A 267 -1.68 10.97 8.29
CA THR A 267 -1.20 12.34 8.10
C THR A 267 -0.24 12.73 9.24
N PRO A 268 0.87 13.43 8.97
CA PRO A 268 1.76 13.95 10.01
C PRO A 268 1.01 14.76 11.07
N ASP A 269 -0.06 15.47 10.69
CA ASP A 269 -0.93 16.22 11.61
C ASP A 269 -1.73 15.33 12.57
N ARG A 270 -1.99 14.06 12.21
CA ARG A 270 -2.60 13.05 13.10
C ARG A 270 -1.58 12.14 13.80
N MET A 271 -0.38 12.01 13.23
CA MET A 271 0.76 11.35 13.88
C MET A 271 1.55 12.30 14.81
N GLY A 272 1.25 13.60 14.79
CA GLY A 272 2.11 14.65 15.31
C GLY A 272 1.35 15.78 15.98
N THR A 273 0.91 15.55 17.21
CA THR A 273 1.13 16.57 18.24
C THR A 273 2.40 16.21 18.99
N GLU A 274 3.39 17.11 18.89
CA GLU A 274 4.75 16.99 19.46
C GLU A 274 4.70 16.48 20.91
N GLY A 275 5.09 15.22 21.14
CA GLY A 275 5.31 14.71 22.49
C GLY A 275 4.99 13.24 22.73
N ASN A 276 4.13 12.59 21.93
CA ASN A 276 3.83 11.16 22.05
C ASN A 276 3.63 10.53 20.68
N ILE A 277 4.75 10.13 20.07
CA ILE A 277 4.81 9.47 18.75
C ILE A 277 4.95 7.95 18.96
N GLU A 278 4.24 7.34 19.91
CA GLU A 278 4.16 5.87 19.94
C GLU A 278 3.25 5.44 18.78
N ALA A 279 3.85 5.39 17.58
CA ALA A 279 3.37 4.83 16.32
C ALA A 279 1.85 4.81 16.15
N SER A 280 1.26 5.78 15.45
CA SER A 280 -0.19 5.88 15.17
C SER A 280 -0.87 4.57 14.75
N VAL A 281 -0.18 3.66 14.08
CA VAL A 281 -0.70 2.32 13.77
C VAL A 281 -0.77 1.44 15.03
N LEU A 282 0.28 1.40 15.84
CA LEU A 282 0.32 0.70 17.12
C LEU A 282 -0.58 1.37 18.18
N ALA A 283 -0.67 2.70 18.24
CA ALA A 283 -1.59 3.42 19.14
C ALA A 283 -3.06 3.17 18.80
N ASP A 284 -3.41 3.09 17.51
CA ASP A 284 -4.73 2.63 17.05
C ASP A 284 -4.97 1.16 17.49
N PHE A 285 -3.92 0.33 17.52
CA PHE A 285 -4.00 -1.07 17.96
C PHE A 285 -4.00 -1.28 19.48
N GLU A 286 -3.32 -0.44 20.25
CA GLU A 286 -3.11 -0.59 21.69
C GLU A 286 -4.13 0.23 22.51
N GLY A 287 -4.90 1.11 21.86
CA GLY A 287 -5.98 1.86 22.51
C GLY A 287 -5.48 2.79 23.63
N ILE A 288 -4.24 3.28 23.52
CA ILE A 288 -3.57 4.04 24.56
C ILE A 288 -4.06 5.49 24.51
N GLY A 289 -5.12 5.77 25.27
CA GLY A 289 -5.59 7.12 25.56
C GLY A 289 -7.09 7.18 25.89
N PRO A 290 -7.51 7.90 26.94
CA PRO A 290 -8.93 8.03 27.31
C PRO A 290 -9.79 8.73 26.24
N ASP A 291 -9.17 9.52 25.37
CA ASP A 291 -9.82 10.21 24.24
C ASP A 291 -9.66 9.50 22.89
N ASN A 292 -8.86 8.41 22.84
CA ASN A 292 -8.49 7.72 21.61
C ASN A 292 -9.52 6.66 21.17
N ILE A 293 -10.78 6.89 21.55
CA ILE A 293 -11.89 5.95 21.34
C ILE A 293 -12.07 5.68 19.85
N ARG A 294 -11.88 6.68 18.98
CA ARG A 294 -12.12 6.59 17.52
C ARG A 294 -11.18 5.67 16.73
N HIS A 295 -10.16 5.14 17.39
CA HIS A 295 -9.02 4.49 16.74
C HIS A 295 -8.92 2.99 16.99
N ARG A 296 -9.78 2.43 17.84
CA ARG A 296 -9.82 0.98 18.06
C ARG A 296 -10.33 0.25 16.82
N ILE A 297 -9.79 -0.95 16.55
CA ILE A 297 -10.25 -1.83 15.46
C ILE A 297 -11.75 -2.17 15.55
N ASP A 298 -12.31 -2.17 16.75
CA ASP A 298 -13.74 -2.44 17.01
C ASP A 298 -14.65 -1.21 16.84
N GLN A 299 -14.10 -0.05 16.48
CA GLN A 299 -14.89 1.13 16.16
C GLN A 299 -15.55 1.02 14.79
N PRO A 300 -16.80 1.48 14.64
CA PRO A 300 -17.49 1.54 13.34
C PRO A 300 -16.71 2.28 12.25
N TRP A 301 -15.79 3.18 12.63
CA TRP A 301 -14.96 3.99 11.73
C TRP A 301 -13.65 3.29 11.29
N ASN A 302 -13.27 2.17 11.91
CA ASN A 302 -12.05 1.42 11.59
C ASN A 302 -12.35 0.01 11.01
N MET A 303 -13.64 -0.36 10.92
CA MET A 303 -14.11 -1.57 10.24
C MET A 303 -13.88 -1.57 8.72
N ASP A 304 -13.46 -0.43 8.18
CA ASP A 304 -13.23 -0.25 6.75
C ASP A 304 -11.82 -0.66 6.32
N ASN A 305 -10.90 -0.87 7.28
CA ASN A 305 -9.59 -1.45 7.03
C ASN A 305 -9.73 -2.91 6.55
N VAL A 306 -8.98 -3.23 5.50
CA VAL A 306 -8.98 -4.54 4.86
C VAL A 306 -7.64 -5.23 5.13
N TYR A 307 -7.68 -6.33 5.88
CA TYR A 307 -6.48 -7.08 6.27
C TYR A 307 -6.32 -8.36 5.43
N ALA A 308 -5.09 -8.72 5.09
CA ALA A 308 -4.81 -9.96 4.37
C ALA A 308 -4.80 -11.21 5.28
N ASP A 309 -4.55 -11.06 6.59
CA ASP A 309 -4.52 -12.18 7.54
C ASP A 309 -5.76 -12.16 8.46
N PRO A 310 -6.74 -13.06 8.25
CA PRO A 310 -7.93 -13.15 9.09
C PRO A 310 -7.64 -13.53 10.54
N THR A 311 -6.55 -14.25 10.80
CA THR A 311 -6.19 -14.68 12.16
C THR A 311 -5.64 -13.51 12.96
N LEU A 312 -4.83 -12.64 12.35
CA LEU A 312 -4.41 -11.41 13.01
C LEU A 312 -5.60 -10.50 13.24
N LYS A 313 -6.49 -10.34 12.24
CA LYS A 313 -7.73 -9.56 12.40
C LYS A 313 -8.54 -10.06 13.59
N GLU A 314 -8.78 -11.38 13.69
CA GLU A 314 -9.50 -12.00 14.81
C GLU A 314 -8.79 -11.78 16.16
N LYS A 315 -7.45 -11.93 16.20
CA LYS A 315 -6.66 -11.67 17.41
C LYS A 315 -6.77 -10.22 17.86
N MET A 316 -6.81 -9.29 16.92
CA MET A 316 -6.93 -7.89 17.22
C MET A 316 -8.36 -7.51 17.64
N GLU A 317 -9.39 -8.07 17.00
CA GLU A 317 -10.81 -7.87 17.36
C GLU A 317 -11.14 -8.33 18.78
N LYS A 318 -10.47 -9.37 19.27
CA LYS A 318 -10.63 -9.87 20.65
C LYS A 318 -9.97 -8.97 21.70
N GLY A 319 -9.36 -7.86 21.28
CA GLY A 319 -8.37 -7.13 22.03
C GLY A 319 -7.10 -7.98 22.12
N ILE A 320 -5.94 -7.37 21.91
CA ILE A 320 -4.70 -8.00 22.34
C ILE A 320 -4.86 -8.18 23.85
N VAL A 321 -5.21 -9.41 24.28
CA VAL A 321 -5.15 -9.79 25.69
C VAL A 321 -3.71 -9.51 26.04
N THR A 322 -3.47 -8.38 26.72
CA THR A 322 -2.15 -7.96 27.17
C THR A 322 -1.56 -9.17 27.86
N ALA A 323 -0.68 -9.88 27.15
CA ALA A 323 -0.02 -11.04 27.69
C ALA A 323 0.77 -10.49 28.87
N GLY A 324 0.35 -10.90 30.07
CA GLY A 324 0.64 -10.25 31.34
C GLY A 324 1.89 -9.40 31.35
N THR A 325 1.69 -8.10 31.56
CA THR A 325 2.68 -7.29 32.27
C THR A 325 3.08 -8.08 33.52
N PRO A 326 4.36 -8.45 33.71
CA PRO A 326 4.81 -9.09 34.94
C PRO A 326 4.60 -8.18 36.16
#